data_AF-A0A061HVH4-F1
#
_entry.id   AF-A0A061HVH4-F1
#
_cell.length_a   1.000
_cell.length_b   1.000
_cell.length_c   1.000
_cell.angle_alpha   90.00
_cell.angle_beta   90.00
_cell.angle_gamma   90.00
#
_symmetry.space_group_name_H-M   'P 1'
#
loop_
_entity.id
_entity.type
_entity.pdbx_description
1 polymer ?
#
loop_
_entity_poly.entity_id
_entity_poly.type
_entity_poly.pdbx_seq_one_letter_code
_entity_poly.pdbx_strand_id
1 'polypeptide(L)'
;IHVLEGGEVKIFSRNQEDNTGKYPDIISRIPKIKLPSVTSFILDTEAVAWDREKKQIQPFQVLTTRKRKEVDASEIQVQVCLYAFDLIYLNGE
;
A
#
# COMPACT_ATOMS: atom_id res chain seq x y z
N ILE A 1 -0.20 -4.37 -5.35
CA ILE A 1 -0.68 -2.96 -5.50
C ILE A 1 -0.81 -2.67 -6.99
N HIS A 2 -2.00 -2.27 -7.43
CA HIS A 2 -2.32 -2.03 -8.83
C HIS A 2 -2.49 -0.53 -9.05
N VAL A 3 -1.82 0.00 -10.05
CA VAL A 3 -2.05 1.35 -10.56
C VAL A 3 -2.49 1.21 -12.00
N LEU A 4 -3.71 1.62 -12.30
CA LEU A 4 -4.29 1.54 -13.62
C LEU A 4 -3.92 2.76 -14.45
N GLU A 5 -4.03 2.62 -15.77
CA GLU A 5 -4.01 3.78 -16.66
C GLU A 5 -5.15 4.73 -16.27
N GLY A 6 -4.83 6.01 -16.06
CA GLY A 6 -5.75 7.00 -15.48
C GLY A 6 -5.53 7.28 -13.99
N GLY A 7 -4.68 6.49 -13.31
CA GLY A 7 -4.21 6.79 -11.95
C GLY A 7 -5.07 6.22 -10.82
N GLU A 8 -6.10 5.44 -11.12
CA GLU A 8 -6.84 4.68 -10.12
C GLU A 8 -5.90 3.66 -9.45
N VAL A 9 -5.97 3.56 -8.11
CA VAL A 9 -5.14 2.65 -7.31
C VAL A 9 -6.03 1.61 -6.65
N LYS A 10 -5.69 0.34 -6.80
CA LYS A 10 -6.34 -0.78 -6.10
C LYS A 10 -5.33 -1.62 -5.33
N ILE A 11 -5.74 -2.12 -4.17
CA ILE A 11 -4.88 -2.94 -3.31
C ILE A 11 -5.64 -4.22 -3.00
N PHE A 12 -5.05 -5.36 -3.37
CA PHE A 12 -5.63 -6.68 -3.14
C PHE A 12 -4.82 -7.45 -2.10
N SER A 13 -5.48 -8.30 -1.33
CA SER A 13 -4.81 -9.27 -0.44
C SER A 13 -4.19 -10.40 -1.25
N ARG A 14 -3.39 -11.23 -0.58
CA ARG A 14 -2.87 -12.49 -1.12
C ARG A 14 -3.97 -13.43 -1.66
N ASN A 15 -5.17 -13.33 -1.10
CA ASN A 15 -6.35 -14.13 -1.48
C ASN A 15 -7.36 -13.33 -2.32
N GLN A 16 -6.87 -12.31 -3.05
CA GLN A 16 -7.67 -11.50 -3.99
C GLN A 16 -8.78 -10.65 -3.35
N GLU A 17 -8.79 -10.49 -2.02
CA GLU A 17 -9.75 -9.59 -1.35
C GLU A 17 -9.39 -8.13 -1.60
N ASP A 18 -10.39 -7.30 -1.93
CA ASP A 18 -10.20 -5.86 -2.10
C ASP A 18 -9.96 -5.16 -0.76
N ASN A 19 -8.75 -4.63 -0.60
CA ASN A 19 -8.26 -3.89 0.57
C ASN A 19 -8.04 -2.41 0.26
N THR A 20 -8.53 -1.89 -0.86
CA THR A 20 -8.30 -0.50 -1.29
C THR A 20 -8.72 0.49 -0.20
N GLY A 21 -9.92 0.33 0.37
CA GLY A 21 -10.42 1.19 1.46
C GLY A 21 -9.72 1.03 2.81
N LYS A 22 -8.87 0.01 2.98
CA LYS A 22 -8.11 -0.23 4.22
C LYS A 22 -6.82 0.61 4.29
N TYR A 23 -6.31 1.05 3.13
CA TYR A 23 -5.00 1.68 3.01
C TYR A 23 -5.03 3.01 2.23
N PRO A 24 -5.81 4.01 2.68
CA PRO A 24 -5.83 5.34 2.06
C PRO A 24 -4.45 6.03 2.14
N ASP A 25 -3.65 5.69 3.16
CA ASP A 25 -2.29 6.19 3.35
C ASP A 25 -1.32 5.62 2.32
N ILE A 26 -1.53 4.38 1.85
CA ILE A 26 -0.74 3.83 0.75
C ILE A 26 -1.13 4.51 -0.56
N ILE A 27 -2.43 4.65 -0.82
CA ILE A 27 -2.96 5.28 -2.04
C ILE A 27 -2.41 6.69 -2.21
N SER A 28 -2.46 7.52 -1.16
CA SER A 28 -1.92 8.88 -1.19
C SER A 28 -0.40 8.96 -1.36
N ARG A 29 0.33 7.87 -1.11
CA ARG A 29 1.80 7.78 -1.29
C ARG A 29 2.21 7.28 -2.68
N ILE A 30 1.30 6.72 -3.48
CA ILE A 30 1.62 6.19 -4.82
C ILE A 30 2.37 7.19 -5.72
N PRO A 31 1.97 8.48 -5.80
CA PRO A 31 2.70 9.44 -6.62
C PRO A 31 4.16 9.66 -6.18
N LYS A 32 4.52 9.34 -4.93
CA LYS A 32 5.88 9.48 -4.40
C LYS A 32 6.77 8.28 -4.66
N ILE A 33 6.20 7.10 -4.96
CA ILE A 33 6.97 5.86 -5.15
C ILE A 33 7.21 5.54 -6.63
N LYS A 34 6.45 6.14 -7.55
CA LYS A 34 6.59 5.91 -8.99
C LYS A 34 7.25 7.09 -9.69
N LEU A 35 8.04 6.82 -10.72
CA LEU A 35 8.56 7.85 -11.62
C LEU A 35 7.44 8.40 -12.53
N PRO A 36 7.56 9.63 -13.04
CA PRO A 36 6.56 10.21 -13.95
C PRO A 36 6.31 9.40 -15.22
N SER A 37 7.30 8.64 -15.70
CA SER A 37 7.21 7.76 -16.87
C SER A 37 6.37 6.49 -16.64
N VAL A 38 6.02 6.17 -15.39
CA VAL A 38 5.22 4.99 -15.05
C VAL A 38 3.74 5.34 -15.12
N THR A 39 3.03 4.76 -16.09
CA THR A 39 1.59 5.00 -16.33
C THR A 39 0.72 3.96 -15.63
N SER A 40 1.15 2.72 -15.59
CA SER A 40 0.44 1.59 -14.96
C SER A 40 1.41 0.55 -14.42
N PHE A 41 1.05 -0.13 -13.33
CA PHE A 41 1.87 -1.24 -12.79
C PHE A 41 1.08 -2.17 -11.86
N ILE A 42 1.63 -3.37 -11.67
CA ILE A 42 1.25 -4.30 -10.58
C ILE A 42 2.51 -4.63 -9.80
N LEU A 43 2.57 -4.13 -8.57
CA LEU A 43 3.70 -4.32 -7.65
C LEU A 43 3.33 -5.35 -6.59
N ASP A 44 4.19 -6.33 -6.33
CA ASP A 44 4.03 -7.24 -5.21
C ASP A 44 4.84 -6.76 -4.00
N THR A 45 4.18 -6.73 -2.84
CA THR A 45 4.69 -6.03 -1.66
C THR A 45 4.19 -6.64 -0.36
N GLU A 46 5.04 -6.56 0.67
CA GLU A 46 4.61 -6.80 2.05
C GLU A 46 4.33 -5.46 2.75
N ALA A 47 3.14 -5.33 3.32
CA ALA A 47 2.75 -4.20 4.15
C ALA A 47 3.10 -4.48 5.61
N VAL A 48 4.09 -3.77 6.16
CA VAL A 48 4.61 -4.01 7.50
C VAL A 48 4.32 -2.83 8.41
N ALA A 49 3.86 -3.08 9.64
CA ALA A 49 3.68 -2.01 10.63
C ALA A 49 5.02 -1.35 10.95
N TRP A 50 5.04 -0.01 11.01
CA TRP A 50 6.26 0.77 11.12
C TRP A 50 6.13 1.85 12.20
N ASP A 51 7.06 1.82 13.16
CA ASP A 51 7.20 2.86 14.17
C ASP A 51 7.99 4.04 13.57
N ARG A 52 7.35 5.20 13.37
CA ARG A 52 8.00 6.38 12.81
C ARG A 52 8.93 7.09 13.78
N GLU A 53 8.71 6.97 15.08
CA GLU A 53 9.55 7.61 16.11
C GLU A 53 10.85 6.83 16.29
N LYS A 54 10.74 5.52 16.48
CA LYS A 54 11.88 4.61 16.66
C LYS A 54 12.52 4.16 15.35
N LYS A 55 11.86 4.37 14.22
CA LYS A 55 12.29 3.96 12.87
C LYS A 55 12.57 2.45 12.79
N GLN A 56 11.61 1.64 13.24
CA GLN A 56 11.75 0.18 13.26
C GLN A 56 10.46 -0.54 12.83
N ILE A 57 10.62 -1.78 12.36
CA ILE A 57 9.52 -2.70 12.10
C ILE A 57 8.81 -3.04 13.42
N GLN A 58 7.48 -3.13 13.37
CA GLN A 58 6.64 -3.58 14.47
C GLN A 58 6.09 -4.99 14.20
N PRO A 59 5.76 -5.77 15.25
CA PRO A 59 5.20 -7.11 15.10
C PRO A 59 3.89 -7.14 14.31
N PHE A 60 3.62 -8.28 13.68
CA PHE A 60 2.38 -8.49 12.91
C PHE A 60 1.10 -8.20 13.71
N GLN A 61 1.07 -8.51 15.01
CA GLN A 61 -0.07 -8.20 15.87
C GLN A 61 -0.45 -6.72 15.84
N VAL A 62 0.54 -5.82 15.76
CA VAL A 62 0.30 -4.36 15.65
C VAL A 62 -0.32 -4.02 14.30
N LEU A 63 0.10 -4.67 13.21
CA LEU A 63 -0.54 -4.47 11.90
C LEU A 63 -2.02 -4.88 11.91
N THR A 64 -2.35 -5.99 12.60
CA THR A 64 -3.73 -6.51 12.63
C THR A 64 -4.73 -5.62 13.36
N THR A 65 -4.27 -4.68 14.19
CA THR A 65 -5.15 -3.71 14.86
C THR A 65 -5.59 -2.57 13.95
N ARG A 66 -5.05 -2.45 12.73
CA ARG A 66 -5.53 -1.47 11.75
C ARG A 66 -7.01 -1.73 11.45
N LYS A 67 -7.80 -0.64 11.46
CA LYS A 67 -9.20 -0.63 11.05
C LYS A 67 -9.33 -1.25 9.64
N ARG A 68 -10.39 -2.04 9.46
CA ARG A 68 -10.58 -2.86 8.24
C ARG A 68 -11.41 -2.17 7.16
N LYS A 69 -12.19 -1.13 7.48
CA LYS A 69 -13.08 -0.43 6.54
C LYS A 69 -13.14 1.06 6.86
N GLU A 70 -13.34 1.87 5.81
CA GLU A 70 -13.61 3.32 5.87
C GLU A 70 -12.63 4.09 6.75
N VAL A 71 -11.34 3.86 6.51
CA VAL A 71 -10.30 4.56 7.25
C VAL A 71 -10.10 5.92 6.60
N ASP A 72 -10.27 7.01 7.36
CA ASP A 72 -9.74 8.31 6.96
C ASP A 72 -8.22 8.32 7.19
N ALA A 73 -7.46 8.94 6.28
CA ALA A 73 -6.02 9.08 6.43
C ALA A 73 -5.62 9.76 7.75
N SER A 74 -6.45 10.66 8.30
CA SER A 74 -6.20 11.34 9.57
C SER A 74 -6.36 10.44 10.80
N GLU A 75 -7.08 9.32 10.69
CA GLU A 75 -7.34 8.42 11.82
C GLU A 75 -6.33 7.26 11.93
N ILE A 76 -5.33 7.22 11.04
CA ILE A 76 -4.36 6.12 11.00
C ILE A 76 -3.34 6.24 12.12
N GLN A 77 -3.54 5.41 13.15
CA GLN A 77 -2.60 5.26 14.25
C GLN A 77 -1.40 4.39 13.88
N VAL A 78 -1.65 3.22 13.28
CA VAL A 78 -0.58 2.28 12.88
C VAL A 78 -0.12 2.60 11.45
N GLN A 79 1.07 3.18 11.36
CA GLN A 79 1.73 3.48 10.09
C GLN A 79 2.26 2.20 9.44
N VAL A 80 2.34 2.21 8.12
CA VAL A 80 2.80 1.05 7.33
C VAL A 80 3.95 1.45 6.43
N CYS A 81 4.98 0.62 6.38
CA CYS A 81 6.03 0.62 5.39
C CYS A 81 5.75 -0.48 4.36
N LEU A 82 5.99 -0.18 3.07
CA LEU A 82 5.88 -1.16 2.00
C LEU A 82 7.27 -1.67 1.64
N TYR A 83 7.43 -2.99 1.72
CA TYR A 83 8.61 -3.69 1.24
C TYR A 83 8.25 -4.35 -0.09
N ALA A 84 8.64 -3.72 -1.18
CA ALA A 84 8.43 -4.24 -2.53
C ALA A 84 9.45 -5.34 -2.83
N PHE A 85 8.99 -6.45 -3.41
CA PHE A 85 9.85 -7.58 -3.75
C PHE A 85 9.65 -8.11 -5.18
N ASP A 86 8.56 -7.73 -5.85
CA ASP A 86 8.35 -8.09 -7.26
C ASP A 86 7.57 -7.02 -8.03
N LEU A 87 7.70 -7.04 -9.36
CA LEU A 87 6.95 -6.22 -10.31
C LEU A 87 6.39 -7.14 -11.40
N ILE A 88 5.07 -7.32 -11.36
CA ILE A 88 4.34 -8.28 -12.18
C ILE A 88 3.92 -7.65 -13.52
N TYR A 89 3.69 -6.34 -13.52
CA TYR A 89 3.22 -5.61 -14.69
C TYR A 89 3.77 -4.18 -14.69
N LEU A 90 4.12 -3.66 -15.86
CA LEU A 90 4.61 -2.30 -16.06
C LEU A 90 4.20 -1.75 -17.44
N ASN A 91 3.50 -0.61 -17.45
CA ASN A 91 3.24 0.20 -18.64
C ASN A 91 2.69 -0.57 -19.87
N GLY A 92 1.89 -1.62 -19.67
CA GLY A 92 1.36 -2.42 -20.77
C GLY A 92 1.76 -3.90 -20.74
N GLU A 93 2.87 -4.21 -20.08
CA GLU A 93 3.55 -5.52 -20.15
C GLU A 93 3.60 -6.26 -18.81
#